data_AF-A0A7C7K5P5-F1
#
_entry.id   AF-A0A7C7K5P5-F1
#
_cell.length_a   1.000
_cell.length_b   1.000
_cell.length_c   1.000
_cell.angle_alpha   90.00
_cell.angle_beta   90.00
_cell.angle_gamma   90.00
#
_symmetry.space_group_name_H-M   'P 1'
#
loop_
_entity.id
_entity.type
_entity.pdbx_description
1 polymer ?
#
loop_
_entity_poly.entity_id
_entity_poly.type
_entity_poly.pdbx_seq_one_letter_code
_entity_poly.pdbx_strand_id
1 'polypeptide(L)'
;MHYLSTRNDKLRETFTNILFQGLSREGGLFLPVEWPNIDINTLRDKSYEEVALHIMRPFVGGDLKDDNLYEIISSSYDDFRHPKIAPLVNVDSNKYILELFYGPTFSFKDYALQFLGNLFEHLVRTSKKQITVLGATSGDTGSAAIEAFKGKKDIKVFILHPYNKVSDIQRRQMTTVTDSNIFNIAVEGTFDDCQKTVKDLFVDQEIQKKTSLTAINSINWSRIMAQAVYYFWSYLQTEKDKISFIVPSGNFGNIFSARVAKHMGLPIDRLHISTNQNDILHRIISQGQMTMNKVEHTFSPSMDIQVASNFERQLFEIFNNNSNSIVDVMREFQNNKSYTLSNSIISVL
;
A
#
# COMPACT_ATOMS: atom_id res chain seq x y z
N MET A 1 -3.11 17.65 -10.09
CA MET A 1 -2.43 16.36 -10.36
C MET A 1 -3.39 15.44 -11.11
N HIS A 2 -2.89 14.66 -12.07
CA HIS A 2 -3.67 13.63 -12.75
C HIS A 2 -3.02 12.27 -12.62
N TYR A 3 -3.84 11.23 -12.75
CA TYR A 3 -3.42 9.84 -12.65
C TYR A 3 -3.76 9.06 -13.91
N LEU A 4 -2.84 8.20 -14.32
CA LEU A 4 -3.01 7.22 -15.38
C LEU A 4 -3.12 5.81 -14.77
N SER A 5 -3.50 4.82 -15.58
CA SER A 5 -3.42 3.41 -15.21
C SER A 5 -2.24 2.75 -15.91
N THR A 6 -1.59 1.78 -15.26
CA THR A 6 -0.56 0.92 -15.89
C THR A 6 -1.04 0.20 -17.15
N ARG A 7 -2.37 0.07 -17.33
CA ARG A 7 -3.01 -0.55 -18.49
C ARG A 7 -3.81 0.44 -19.34
N ASN A 8 -3.70 1.74 -19.05
CA ASN A 8 -4.27 2.83 -19.82
C ASN A 8 -3.51 4.14 -19.52
N ASP A 9 -2.41 4.35 -20.25
CA ASP A 9 -1.48 5.49 -20.11
C ASP A 9 -2.06 6.82 -20.61
N LYS A 10 -3.18 6.76 -21.32
CA LYS A 10 -3.96 7.93 -21.77
C LYS A 10 -4.99 8.38 -20.74
N LEU A 11 -5.30 7.56 -19.74
CA LEU A 11 -6.25 7.90 -18.69
C LEU A 11 -5.77 9.12 -17.90
N ARG A 12 -6.71 10.01 -17.56
CA ARG A 12 -6.47 11.20 -16.73
C ARG A 12 -7.57 11.28 -15.69
N GLU A 13 -7.30 10.73 -14.52
CA GLU A 13 -8.22 10.75 -13.37
C GLU A 13 -7.73 11.71 -12.28
N THR A 14 -8.64 12.14 -11.42
CA THR A 14 -8.30 12.94 -10.23
C THR A 14 -7.93 12.02 -9.05
N PHE A 15 -7.30 12.58 -8.02
CA PHE A 15 -6.90 11.82 -6.82
C PHE A 15 -8.10 11.13 -6.16
N THR A 16 -9.19 11.87 -5.98
CA THR A 16 -10.41 11.36 -5.33
C THR A 16 -11.02 10.23 -6.15
N ASN A 17 -11.06 10.35 -7.48
CA ASN A 17 -11.61 9.30 -8.34
C ASN A 17 -10.80 8.00 -8.21
N ILE A 18 -9.47 8.07 -8.31
CA ILE A 18 -8.64 6.87 -8.20
C ILE A 18 -8.65 6.27 -6.79
N LEU A 19 -8.86 7.09 -5.76
CA LEU A 19 -8.97 6.64 -4.38
C LEU A 19 -10.19 5.72 -4.21
N PHE A 20 -11.35 6.13 -4.73
CA PHE A 20 -12.58 5.35 -4.68
C PHE A 20 -12.55 4.14 -5.62
N GLN A 21 -11.95 4.28 -6.82
CA GLN A 21 -11.84 3.16 -7.76
C GLN A 21 -10.88 2.08 -7.24
N GLY A 22 -9.72 2.47 -6.70
CA GLY A 22 -8.65 1.59 -6.22
C GLY A 22 -7.89 0.86 -7.33
N LEU A 23 -8.62 0.24 -8.27
CA LEU A 23 -8.14 -0.43 -9.48
C LEU A 23 -8.80 0.20 -10.70
N SER A 24 -8.09 0.34 -11.81
CA SER A 24 -8.69 0.85 -13.05
C SER A 24 -9.68 -0.17 -13.65
N ARG A 25 -10.54 0.28 -14.56
CA ARG A 25 -11.54 -0.57 -15.23
C ARG A 25 -10.91 -1.73 -16.01
N GLU A 26 -9.71 -1.51 -16.54
CA GLU A 26 -8.89 -2.49 -17.29
C GLU A 26 -8.11 -3.43 -16.35
N GLY A 27 -8.26 -3.27 -15.04
CA GLY A 27 -7.54 -4.04 -14.03
C GLY A 27 -6.11 -3.59 -13.80
N GLY A 28 -5.74 -2.38 -14.22
CA GLY A 28 -4.43 -1.78 -14.00
C GLY A 28 -4.35 -0.94 -12.73
N LEU A 29 -3.13 -0.56 -12.35
CA LEU A 29 -2.83 0.19 -11.13
C LEU A 29 -2.62 1.68 -11.44
N PHE A 30 -3.07 2.56 -10.56
CA PHE A 30 -2.90 4.00 -10.76
C PHE A 30 -1.48 4.49 -10.38
N LEU A 31 -0.94 5.40 -11.20
CA LEU A 31 0.29 6.18 -10.95
C LEU A 31 0.05 7.64 -11.36
N PRO A 32 0.74 8.62 -10.75
CA PRO A 32 0.68 10.00 -11.19
C PRO A 32 1.29 10.12 -12.59
N VAL A 33 0.77 11.05 -13.39
CA VAL A 33 1.30 11.31 -14.74
C VAL A 33 2.70 11.93 -14.72
N GLU A 34 3.08 12.52 -13.59
CA GLU A 34 4.37 13.16 -13.35
C GLU A 34 4.77 13.02 -11.88
N TRP A 35 6.08 12.97 -11.62
CA TRP A 35 6.61 12.90 -10.25
C TRP A 35 6.85 14.31 -9.71
N PRO A 36 6.23 14.70 -8.58
CA PRO A 36 6.50 15.98 -7.96
C PRO A 36 7.90 15.98 -7.36
N ASN A 37 8.67 17.05 -7.58
CA ASN A 37 9.98 17.23 -6.96
C ASN A 37 9.85 17.96 -5.62
N ILE A 38 10.54 17.47 -4.58
CA ILE A 38 10.53 18.08 -3.24
C ILE A 38 11.91 18.63 -2.92
N ASP A 39 11.97 19.91 -2.53
CA ASP A 39 13.16 20.46 -1.90
C ASP A 39 13.26 19.99 -0.46
N ILE A 40 14.13 19.01 -0.21
CA ILE A 40 14.31 18.36 1.09
C ILE A 40 14.75 19.36 2.16
N ASN A 41 15.45 20.44 1.80
CA ASN A 41 15.90 21.44 2.78
C ASN A 41 14.71 22.14 3.44
N THR A 42 13.59 22.28 2.73
CA THR A 42 12.36 22.86 3.28
C THR A 42 11.69 21.97 4.32
N LEU A 43 12.12 20.72 4.46
CA LEU A 43 11.59 19.75 5.39
C LEU A 43 12.32 19.71 6.73
N ARG A 44 13.46 20.41 6.85
CA ARG A 44 14.21 20.49 8.12
C ARG A 44 13.35 21.19 9.18
N ASP A 45 13.51 20.74 10.43
CA ASP A 45 12.82 21.26 11.63
C ASP A 45 11.28 21.12 11.62
N LYS A 46 10.70 20.42 10.64
CA LYS A 46 9.27 20.11 10.57
C LYS A 46 8.92 18.89 11.41
N SER A 47 7.70 18.88 11.93
CA SER A 47 7.04 17.69 12.49
C SER A 47 6.78 16.63 11.41
N TYR A 48 6.51 15.39 11.81
CA TYR A 48 6.20 14.30 10.87
C TYR A 48 4.97 14.64 10.01
N GLU A 49 3.96 15.25 10.63
CA GLU A 49 2.70 15.66 10.03
C GLU A 49 2.90 16.76 9.00
N GLU A 50 3.74 17.74 9.31
CA GLU A 50 4.11 18.77 8.33
C GLU A 50 4.90 18.17 7.17
N VAL A 51 5.82 17.24 7.42
CA VAL A 51 6.52 16.51 6.35
C VAL A 51 5.52 15.72 5.51
N ALA A 52 4.59 15.00 6.13
CA ALA A 52 3.54 14.27 5.45
C ALA A 52 2.72 15.19 4.53
N LEU A 53 2.33 16.38 5.02
CA LEU A 53 1.60 17.37 4.22
C LEU A 53 2.42 17.81 2.99
N HIS A 54 3.71 18.10 3.16
CA HIS A 54 4.59 18.52 2.05
C HIS A 54 4.75 17.42 1.00
N ILE A 55 4.87 16.16 1.42
CA ILE A 55 5.01 15.01 0.51
C ILE A 55 3.69 14.65 -0.18
N MET A 56 2.56 14.68 0.54
CA MET A 56 1.26 14.23 0.03
C MET A 56 0.53 15.30 -0.80
N ARG A 57 0.66 16.60 -0.46
CA ARG A 57 -0.08 17.69 -1.10
C ARG A 57 0.03 17.70 -2.64
N PRO A 58 1.23 17.56 -3.25
CA PRO A 58 1.34 17.57 -4.71
C PRO A 58 0.56 16.43 -5.39
N PHE A 59 0.46 15.27 -4.74
CA PHE A 59 -0.30 14.13 -5.24
C PHE A 59 -1.81 14.32 -5.11
N VAL A 60 -2.27 14.95 -4.02
CA VAL A 60 -3.68 15.30 -3.82
C VAL A 60 -4.10 16.37 -4.83
N GLY A 61 -3.21 17.29 -5.18
CA GLY A 61 -3.32 18.11 -6.38
C GLY A 61 -4.52 19.04 -6.44
N GLY A 62 -5.02 19.49 -5.29
CA GLY A 62 -6.15 20.42 -5.14
C GLY A 62 -7.51 19.76 -4.90
N ASP A 63 -7.61 18.42 -4.96
CA ASP A 63 -8.85 17.69 -4.69
C ASP A 63 -9.33 17.86 -3.23
N LEU A 64 -8.39 18.13 -2.31
CA LEU A 64 -8.67 18.53 -0.92
C LEU A 64 -7.92 19.83 -0.63
N LYS A 65 -8.53 20.67 0.22
CA LYS A 65 -7.85 21.85 0.79
C LYS A 65 -6.71 21.41 1.71
N ASP A 66 -5.61 22.18 1.74
CA ASP A 66 -4.45 21.89 2.58
C ASP A 66 -4.82 21.76 4.06
N ASP A 67 -5.69 22.63 4.59
CA ASP A 67 -6.15 22.57 5.99
C ASP A 67 -6.87 21.24 6.30
N ASN A 68 -7.74 20.78 5.38
CA ASN A 68 -8.44 19.50 5.54
C ASN A 68 -7.46 18.33 5.46
N LEU A 69 -6.48 18.39 4.55
CA LEU A 69 -5.46 17.36 4.41
C LEU A 69 -4.59 17.28 5.67
N TYR A 70 -4.21 18.42 6.23
CA TYR A 70 -3.45 18.48 7.47
C TYR A 70 -4.25 17.92 8.66
N GLU A 71 -5.54 18.28 8.80
CA GLU A 71 -6.41 17.71 9.85
C GLU A 71 -6.51 16.18 9.75
N ILE A 72 -6.66 15.65 8.54
CA ILE A 72 -6.66 14.20 8.29
C ILE A 72 -5.33 13.58 8.71
N ILE A 73 -4.20 14.16 8.28
CA ILE A 73 -2.84 13.70 8.60
C ILE A 73 -2.61 13.68 10.12
N SER A 74 -2.88 14.79 10.81
CA SER A 74 -2.70 14.89 12.26
C SER A 74 -3.53 13.83 12.98
N SER A 75 -4.81 13.68 12.60
CA SER A 75 -5.69 12.67 13.19
C SER A 75 -5.23 11.24 12.92
N SER A 76 -4.50 11.00 11.82
CA SER A 76 -4.01 9.67 11.44
C SER A 76 -2.79 9.21 12.20
N TYR A 77 -2.01 10.14 12.74
CA TYR A 77 -0.77 9.85 13.44
C TYR A 77 -0.82 10.14 14.95
N ASP A 78 -1.94 10.65 15.46
CA ASP A 78 -2.15 10.98 16.89
C ASP A 78 -2.02 9.75 17.83
N ASP A 79 -2.52 8.59 17.41
CA ASP A 79 -2.48 7.34 18.20
C ASP A 79 -1.14 6.57 18.09
N PHE A 80 -0.09 7.18 17.51
CA PHE A 80 1.23 6.55 17.42
C PHE A 80 2.00 6.71 18.74
N ARG A 81 2.48 5.59 19.26
CA ARG A 81 3.05 5.50 20.63
C ARG A 81 4.50 5.98 20.75
N HIS A 82 5.01 6.69 19.75
CA HIS A 82 6.37 7.22 19.76
C HIS A 82 6.36 8.66 19.25
N PRO A 83 7.03 9.62 19.93
CA PRO A 83 6.96 11.05 19.58
C PRO A 83 7.49 11.36 18.17
N LYS A 84 8.43 10.57 17.65
CA LYS A 84 8.89 10.68 16.26
C LYS A 84 8.01 9.97 15.22
N ILE A 85 6.94 9.30 15.66
CA ILE A 85 6.04 8.44 14.88
C ILE A 85 6.79 7.24 14.25
N ALA A 86 7.74 7.48 13.34
CA ALA A 86 8.69 6.52 12.76
C ALA A 86 10.15 6.85 13.14
N PRO A 87 10.67 6.42 14.30
CA PRO A 87 12.06 6.70 14.67
C PRO A 87 13.05 5.87 13.85
N LEU A 88 14.18 6.51 13.51
CA LEU A 88 15.35 5.85 12.96
C LEU A 88 16.34 5.53 14.09
N VAL A 89 16.53 4.25 14.38
CA VAL A 89 17.40 3.76 15.47
C VAL A 89 18.73 3.30 14.90
N ASN A 90 19.85 3.86 15.38
CA ASN A 90 21.19 3.39 15.04
C ASN A 90 21.47 2.05 15.76
N VAL A 91 21.86 1.04 14.99
CA VAL A 91 22.24 -0.28 15.54
C VAL A 91 23.69 -0.65 15.26
N ASP A 92 24.38 0.11 14.41
CA ASP A 92 25.80 -0.05 14.07
C ASP A 92 26.31 1.21 13.34
N SER A 93 27.63 1.32 13.16
CA SER A 93 28.39 2.44 12.58
C SER A 93 27.80 3.03 11.29
N ASN A 94 27.06 2.24 10.50
CA ASN A 94 26.32 2.70 9.33
C ASN A 94 25.06 1.85 9.08
N LYS A 95 24.43 1.34 10.15
CA LYS A 95 23.21 0.53 10.06
C LYS A 95 22.16 1.11 10.98
N TYR A 96 20.96 1.23 10.44
CA TYR A 96 19.83 1.80 11.13
C TYR A 96 18.62 0.90 10.92
N ILE A 97 17.74 0.89 11.92
CA ILE A 97 16.41 0.30 11.82
C ILE A 97 15.41 1.45 11.83
N LEU A 98 14.62 1.56 10.76
CA LEU A 98 13.44 2.42 10.75
C LEU A 98 12.29 1.65 11.41
N GLU A 99 11.94 2.03 12.62
CA GLU A 99 10.94 1.32 13.40
C GLU A 99 9.53 1.78 12.99
N LEU A 100 8.83 0.93 12.24
CA LEU A 100 7.50 1.20 11.71
C LEU A 100 6.40 0.42 12.44
N PHE A 101 6.49 0.30 13.76
CA PHE A 101 5.57 -0.52 14.57
C PHE A 101 4.98 0.22 15.78
N TYR A 102 5.01 1.56 15.78
CA TYR A 102 4.43 2.37 16.86
C TYR A 102 2.96 2.74 16.64
N GLY A 103 2.38 2.38 15.50
CA GLY A 103 0.96 2.53 15.25
C GLY A 103 0.10 1.60 16.14
N PRO A 104 -1.22 1.77 16.10
CA PRO A 104 -2.13 1.10 17.03
C PRO A 104 -2.13 -0.43 16.92
N THR A 105 -1.75 -0.98 15.75
CA THR A 105 -1.69 -2.43 15.51
C THR A 105 -0.29 -3.01 15.52
N PHE A 106 0.72 -2.19 15.84
CA PHE A 106 2.13 -2.58 15.88
C PHE A 106 2.66 -3.05 14.52
N SER A 107 2.17 -2.48 13.42
CA SER A 107 2.60 -2.85 12.07
C SER A 107 2.80 -1.63 11.17
N PHE A 108 3.69 -1.75 10.18
CA PHE A 108 3.95 -0.66 9.24
C PHE A 108 2.73 -0.31 8.36
N LYS A 109 1.71 -1.18 8.34
CA LYS A 109 0.47 -0.95 7.60
C LYS A 109 -0.35 0.18 8.21
N ASP A 110 -0.16 0.47 9.51
CA ASP A 110 -0.83 1.56 10.21
C ASP A 110 -0.56 2.91 9.54
N TYR A 111 0.68 3.17 9.10
CA TYR A 111 1.07 4.43 8.46
C TYR A 111 0.23 4.80 7.24
N ALA A 112 -0.19 3.79 6.49
CA ALA A 112 -1.01 3.97 5.30
C ALA A 112 -2.50 3.86 5.62
N LEU A 113 -2.89 2.91 6.46
CA LEU A 113 -4.30 2.60 6.69
C LEU A 113 -4.97 3.62 7.60
N GLN A 114 -4.29 4.14 8.63
CA GLN A 114 -4.85 5.21 9.47
C GLN A 114 -5.10 6.49 8.65
N PHE A 115 -4.19 6.83 7.75
CA PHE A 115 -4.39 7.89 6.75
C PHE A 115 -5.60 7.61 5.86
N LEU A 116 -5.67 6.42 5.29
CA LEU A 116 -6.74 6.03 4.39
C LEU A 116 -8.12 6.03 5.06
N GLY A 117 -8.20 5.58 6.32
CA GLY A 117 -9.42 5.58 7.12
C GLY A 117 -9.98 6.98 7.31
N ASN A 118 -9.14 7.90 7.80
CA ASN A 118 -9.53 9.31 8.02
C ASN A 118 -9.86 10.00 6.69
N LEU A 119 -9.12 9.71 5.63
CA LEU A 119 -9.38 10.25 4.30
C LEU A 119 -10.76 9.80 3.76
N PHE A 120 -11.10 8.53 3.88
CA PHE A 120 -12.41 8.03 3.47
C PHE A 120 -13.54 8.63 4.30
N GLU A 121 -13.39 8.73 5.62
CA GLU A 121 -14.41 9.37 6.48
C GLU A 121 -14.65 10.83 6.10
N HIS A 122 -13.58 11.58 5.83
CA HIS A 122 -13.71 12.95 5.34
C HIS A 122 -14.52 13.03 4.04
N LEU A 123 -14.19 12.18 3.06
CA LEU A 123 -14.83 12.17 1.74
C LEU A 123 -16.27 11.62 1.76
N VAL A 124 -16.55 10.66 2.63
CA VAL A 124 -17.90 10.12 2.87
C VAL A 124 -18.79 11.19 3.49
N ARG A 125 -18.29 11.88 4.52
CA ARG A 125 -19.03 12.94 5.21
C ARG A 125 -19.39 14.08 4.26
N THR A 126 -18.51 14.44 3.34
CA THR A 126 -18.76 15.51 2.36
C THR A 126 -19.68 15.06 1.21
N SER A 127 -19.57 13.80 0.76
CA SER A 127 -20.40 13.26 -0.32
C SER A 127 -21.76 12.70 0.12
N LYS A 128 -22.01 12.55 1.43
CA LYS A 128 -23.20 11.93 2.04
C LYS A 128 -23.49 10.51 1.49
N LYS A 129 -22.42 9.76 1.19
CA LYS A 129 -22.50 8.37 0.72
C LYS A 129 -22.21 7.40 1.86
N GLN A 130 -22.67 6.17 1.76
CA GLN A 130 -22.20 5.09 2.63
C GLN A 130 -21.20 4.23 1.87
N ILE A 131 -20.20 3.68 2.55
CA ILE A 131 -19.22 2.75 1.95
C ILE A 131 -19.25 1.42 2.68
N THR A 132 -19.12 0.35 1.91
CA THR A 132 -18.88 -0.99 2.46
C THR A 132 -17.47 -1.43 2.08
N VAL A 133 -16.59 -1.48 3.06
CA VAL A 133 -15.24 -2.03 2.92
C VAL A 133 -15.32 -3.54 3.03
N LEU A 134 -14.75 -4.24 2.06
CA LEU A 134 -14.61 -5.69 2.09
C LEU A 134 -13.15 -6.07 1.86
N GLY A 135 -12.62 -6.93 2.71
CA GLY A 135 -11.23 -7.38 2.65
C GLY A 135 -11.04 -8.81 3.12
N ALA A 136 -9.97 -9.43 2.65
CA ALA A 136 -9.46 -10.71 3.15
C ALA A 136 -8.08 -10.50 3.76
N THR A 137 -7.74 -11.22 4.82
CA THR A 137 -6.45 -11.08 5.48
C THR A 137 -5.87 -12.40 5.98
N SER A 138 -4.54 -12.48 6.01
CA SER A 138 -3.76 -13.48 6.74
C SER A 138 -3.36 -13.00 8.15
N GLY A 139 -3.79 -11.81 8.58
CA GLY A 139 -3.62 -11.30 9.94
C GLY A 139 -3.45 -9.78 10.04
N ASP A 140 -2.21 -9.30 9.85
CA ASP A 140 -1.84 -7.92 10.16
C ASP A 140 -2.60 -6.85 9.36
N THR A 141 -2.86 -7.11 8.07
CA THR A 141 -3.58 -6.17 7.20
C THR A 141 -5.01 -5.95 7.67
N GLY A 142 -5.68 -7.00 8.13
CA GLY A 142 -7.04 -6.90 8.66
C GLY A 142 -7.07 -6.16 9.98
N SER A 143 -6.08 -6.36 10.84
CA SER A 143 -5.94 -5.62 12.11
C SER A 143 -5.83 -4.13 11.85
N ALA A 144 -4.88 -3.72 10.99
CA ALA A 144 -4.67 -2.32 10.65
C ALA A 144 -5.87 -1.70 9.91
N ALA A 145 -6.58 -2.47 9.09
CA ALA A 145 -7.80 -1.98 8.43
C ALA A 145 -8.96 -1.83 9.42
N ILE A 146 -9.20 -2.80 10.31
CA ILE A 146 -10.24 -2.67 11.33
C ILE A 146 -9.99 -1.45 12.20
N GLU A 147 -8.76 -1.29 12.68
CA GLU A 147 -8.38 -0.17 13.53
C GLU A 147 -8.54 1.17 12.80
N ALA A 148 -8.18 1.23 11.52
CA ALA A 148 -8.33 2.43 10.70
C ALA A 148 -9.79 2.83 10.42
N PHE A 149 -10.75 1.92 10.59
CA PHE A 149 -12.15 2.17 10.23
C PHE A 149 -13.15 2.00 11.36
N LYS A 150 -12.73 1.51 12.53
CA LYS A 150 -13.61 1.38 13.70
C LYS A 150 -14.18 2.74 14.08
N GLY A 151 -15.46 2.78 14.44
CA GLY A 151 -16.15 3.99 14.86
C GLY A 151 -16.47 4.98 13.74
N LYS A 152 -15.96 4.80 12.52
CA LYS A 152 -16.20 5.72 11.40
C LYS A 152 -17.63 5.62 10.88
N LYS A 153 -18.37 6.72 11.00
CA LYS A 153 -19.77 6.79 10.59
C LYS A 153 -19.90 6.57 9.08
N ASP A 154 -21.00 5.94 8.66
CA ASP A 154 -21.35 5.69 7.26
C ASP A 154 -20.36 4.76 6.51
N ILE A 155 -19.42 4.13 7.22
CA ILE A 155 -18.52 3.11 6.68
C ILE A 155 -18.73 1.81 7.45
N LYS A 156 -19.04 0.72 6.75
CA LYS A 156 -19.08 -0.65 7.30
C LYS A 156 -17.89 -1.44 6.80
N VAL A 157 -17.27 -2.25 7.66
CA VAL A 157 -16.07 -3.02 7.31
C VAL A 157 -16.28 -4.49 7.55
N PHE A 158 -16.10 -5.29 6.51
CA PHE A 158 -16.17 -6.75 6.54
C PHE A 158 -14.79 -7.31 6.25
N ILE A 159 -14.17 -7.94 7.25
CA ILE A 159 -12.85 -8.59 7.11
C ILE A 159 -13.02 -10.11 7.23
N LEU A 160 -12.69 -10.81 6.16
CA LEU A 160 -12.62 -12.26 6.11
C LEU A 160 -11.21 -12.70 6.52
N HIS A 161 -11.11 -13.65 7.44
CA HIS A 161 -9.85 -14.30 7.78
C HIS A 161 -10.06 -15.82 7.90
N PRO A 162 -9.05 -16.65 7.57
CA PRO A 162 -9.18 -18.09 7.70
C PRO A 162 -9.23 -18.51 9.17
N TYR A 163 -10.26 -19.25 9.55
CA TYR A 163 -10.49 -19.73 10.90
C TYR A 163 -9.27 -20.55 11.38
N ASN A 164 -8.75 -20.19 12.56
CA ASN A 164 -7.56 -20.81 13.18
C ASN A 164 -6.28 -20.83 12.34
N LYS A 165 -6.14 -19.93 11.35
CA LYS A 165 -4.92 -19.81 10.51
C LYS A 165 -4.29 -18.41 10.53
N VAL A 166 -4.64 -17.60 11.53
CA VAL A 166 -4.01 -16.31 11.84
C VAL A 166 -3.38 -16.40 13.23
N SER A 167 -2.30 -15.64 13.49
CA SER A 167 -1.67 -15.67 14.84
C SER A 167 -2.64 -15.20 15.92
N ASP A 168 -2.49 -15.67 17.16
CA ASP A 168 -3.45 -15.33 18.23
C ASP A 168 -3.48 -13.82 18.53
N ILE A 169 -2.34 -13.14 18.43
CA ILE A 169 -2.24 -11.68 18.61
C ILE A 169 -3.05 -10.96 17.53
N GLN A 170 -2.83 -11.29 16.26
CA GLN A 170 -3.56 -10.68 15.14
C GLN A 170 -5.06 -11.01 15.19
N ARG A 171 -5.41 -12.26 15.54
CA ARG A 171 -6.81 -12.66 15.73
C ARG A 171 -7.48 -11.76 16.77
N ARG A 172 -6.87 -11.59 17.94
CA ARG A 172 -7.40 -10.74 19.02
C ARG A 172 -7.52 -9.29 18.59
N GLN A 173 -6.50 -8.73 17.94
CA GLN A 173 -6.57 -7.37 17.39
C GLN A 173 -7.78 -7.18 16.46
N MET A 174 -8.14 -8.19 15.68
CA MET A 174 -9.29 -8.12 14.79
C MET A 174 -10.64 -8.45 15.46
N THR A 175 -10.71 -9.39 16.40
CA THR A 175 -11.98 -9.93 16.93
C THR A 175 -12.41 -9.34 18.27
N THR A 176 -11.58 -8.51 18.90
CA THR A 176 -11.91 -7.87 20.19
C THR A 176 -12.40 -6.42 20.04
N VAL A 177 -12.43 -5.91 18.81
CA VAL A 177 -13.01 -4.60 18.50
C VAL A 177 -14.53 -4.70 18.56
N THR A 178 -15.16 -3.85 19.39
CA THR A 178 -16.60 -3.89 19.68
C THR A 178 -17.42 -2.90 18.85
N ASP A 179 -16.77 -2.04 18.06
CA ASP A 179 -17.42 -1.05 17.23
C ASP A 179 -18.44 -1.67 16.26
N SER A 180 -19.67 -1.16 16.28
CA SER A 180 -20.81 -1.75 15.56
C SER A 180 -20.68 -1.74 14.04
N ASN A 181 -19.71 -1.00 13.49
CA ASN A 181 -19.45 -0.92 12.07
C ASN A 181 -18.40 -1.94 11.57
N ILE A 182 -17.81 -2.72 12.49
CA ILE A 182 -16.81 -3.75 12.19
C ILE A 182 -17.46 -5.14 12.23
N PHE A 183 -17.26 -5.89 11.15
CA PHE A 183 -17.74 -7.24 10.95
C PHE A 183 -16.56 -8.15 10.64
N ASN A 184 -16.13 -8.91 11.63
CA ASN A 184 -15.07 -9.88 11.47
C ASN A 184 -15.65 -11.27 11.17
N ILE A 185 -15.26 -11.86 10.04
CA ILE A 185 -15.79 -13.12 9.53
C ILE A 185 -14.66 -14.16 9.50
N ALA A 186 -14.72 -15.13 10.42
CA ALA A 186 -13.86 -16.30 10.38
C ALA A 186 -14.41 -17.29 9.34
N VAL A 187 -13.62 -17.58 8.30
CA VAL A 187 -13.99 -18.49 7.21
C VAL A 187 -13.36 -19.85 7.44
N GLU A 188 -14.18 -20.91 7.44
CA GLU A 188 -13.70 -22.29 7.45
C GLU A 188 -13.05 -22.63 6.11
N GLY A 189 -11.76 -22.35 5.98
CA GLY A 189 -11.02 -22.48 4.72
C GLY A 189 -9.58 -21.99 4.83
N THR A 190 -9.03 -21.58 3.69
CA THR A 190 -7.70 -20.98 3.54
C THR A 190 -7.79 -19.47 3.34
N PHE A 191 -6.64 -18.80 3.37
CA PHE A 191 -6.58 -17.39 2.97
C PHE A 191 -6.99 -17.22 1.50
N ASP A 192 -6.64 -18.16 0.63
CA ASP A 192 -7.03 -18.14 -0.78
C ASP A 192 -8.55 -18.23 -0.96
N ASP A 193 -9.24 -19.02 -0.12
CA ASP A 193 -10.70 -19.07 -0.10
C ASP A 193 -11.29 -17.71 0.29
N CYS A 194 -10.74 -17.06 1.32
CA CYS A 194 -11.15 -15.71 1.70
C CYS A 194 -10.96 -14.71 0.54
N GLN A 195 -9.80 -14.75 -0.13
CA GLN A 195 -9.52 -13.88 -1.27
C GLN A 195 -10.46 -14.17 -2.44
N LYS A 196 -10.76 -15.44 -2.71
CA LYS A 196 -11.70 -15.85 -3.75
C LYS A 196 -13.10 -15.31 -3.45
N THR A 197 -13.60 -15.49 -2.23
CA THR A 197 -14.91 -14.94 -1.81
C THR A 197 -14.98 -13.42 -2.00
N VAL A 198 -13.93 -12.70 -1.60
CA VAL A 198 -13.88 -11.25 -1.82
C VAL A 198 -13.95 -10.91 -3.31
N LYS A 199 -13.16 -11.58 -4.16
CA LYS A 199 -13.19 -11.36 -5.63
C LYS A 199 -14.57 -11.64 -6.23
N ASP A 200 -15.19 -12.75 -5.83
CA ASP A 200 -16.52 -13.15 -6.31
C ASP A 200 -17.58 -12.09 -5.94
N LEU A 201 -17.54 -11.56 -4.70
CA LEU A 201 -18.43 -10.48 -4.25
C LEU A 201 -18.18 -9.15 -4.98
N PHE A 202 -16.93 -8.86 -5.37
CA PHE A 202 -16.61 -7.65 -6.12
C PHE A 202 -17.19 -7.63 -7.54
N VAL A 203 -17.37 -8.78 -8.17
CA VAL A 203 -17.94 -8.88 -9.53
C VAL A 203 -19.44 -9.16 -9.54
N ASP A 204 -20.05 -9.41 -8.37
CA ASP A 204 -21.47 -9.65 -8.24
C ASP A 204 -22.28 -8.35 -8.43
N GLN A 205 -23.07 -8.29 -9.51
CA GLN A 205 -23.84 -7.11 -9.87
C GLN A 205 -24.94 -6.77 -8.86
N GLU A 206 -25.53 -7.75 -8.19
CA GLU A 206 -26.58 -7.52 -7.21
C GLU A 206 -26.02 -6.96 -5.91
N ILE A 207 -24.83 -7.42 -5.49
CA ILE A 207 -24.09 -6.84 -4.37
C ILE A 207 -23.67 -5.41 -4.69
N GLN A 208 -23.13 -5.15 -5.88
CA GLN A 208 -22.74 -3.81 -6.33
C GLN A 208 -23.92 -2.83 -6.42
N LYS A 209 -25.14 -3.31 -6.71
CA LYS A 209 -26.35 -2.46 -6.68
C LYS A 209 -26.82 -2.12 -5.26
N LYS A 210 -26.64 -3.03 -4.31
CA LYS A 210 -27.12 -2.90 -2.93
C LYS A 210 -26.13 -2.22 -1.99
N THR A 211 -24.86 -2.21 -2.37
CA THR A 211 -23.76 -1.72 -1.54
C THR A 211 -22.84 -0.82 -2.35
N SER A 212 -22.18 0.12 -1.69
CA SER A 212 -21.04 0.84 -2.29
C SER A 212 -19.77 0.11 -1.90
N LEU A 213 -19.57 -1.07 -2.49
CA LEU A 213 -18.46 -1.94 -2.17
C LEU A 213 -17.15 -1.29 -2.61
N THR A 214 -16.22 -1.11 -1.67
CA THR A 214 -14.90 -0.55 -1.92
C THR A 214 -13.83 -1.48 -1.37
N ALA A 215 -12.83 -1.80 -2.19
CA ALA A 215 -11.70 -2.61 -1.77
C ALA A 215 -10.66 -1.73 -1.09
N ILE A 216 -10.26 -2.09 0.12
CA ILE A 216 -9.11 -1.48 0.80
C ILE A 216 -7.91 -2.41 0.65
N ASN A 217 -7.48 -2.53 -0.60
CA ASN A 217 -6.45 -3.45 -1.03
C ASN A 217 -5.05 -2.82 -0.96
N SER A 218 -4.02 -3.65 -1.10
CA SER A 218 -2.60 -3.24 -1.07
C SER A 218 -2.17 -2.38 -2.25
N ILE A 219 -3.04 -2.18 -3.23
CA ILE A 219 -2.73 -1.49 -4.48
C ILE A 219 -3.26 -0.06 -4.52
N ASN A 220 -4.14 0.34 -3.60
CA ASN A 220 -4.67 1.70 -3.55
C ASN A 220 -3.51 2.72 -3.47
N TRP A 221 -3.53 3.71 -4.36
CA TRP A 221 -2.46 4.70 -4.51
C TRP A 221 -2.16 5.47 -3.21
N SER A 222 -3.20 5.82 -2.45
CA SER A 222 -3.07 6.52 -1.17
C SER A 222 -2.15 5.81 -0.18
N ARG A 223 -2.12 4.47 -0.21
CA ARG A 223 -1.26 3.67 0.66
C ARG A 223 0.21 3.84 0.31
N ILE A 224 0.52 3.86 -1.00
CA ILE A 224 1.88 4.07 -1.52
C ILE A 224 2.34 5.49 -1.21
N MET A 225 1.47 6.47 -1.47
CA MET A 225 1.72 7.87 -1.19
C MET A 225 2.04 8.10 0.31
N ALA A 226 1.22 7.54 1.21
CA ALA A 226 1.46 7.67 2.65
C ALA A 226 2.76 6.99 3.12
N GLN A 227 3.10 5.86 2.52
CA GLN A 227 4.34 5.15 2.82
C GLN A 227 5.60 5.90 2.37
N ALA A 228 5.52 6.76 1.34
CA ALA A 228 6.66 7.55 0.89
C ALA A 228 7.15 8.53 1.99
N VAL A 229 6.27 8.96 2.90
CA VAL A 229 6.58 9.94 3.96
C VAL A 229 7.68 9.44 4.89
N TYR A 230 7.62 8.18 5.35
CA TYR A 230 8.62 7.71 6.31
C TYR A 230 10.01 7.51 5.70
N TYR A 231 10.13 7.43 4.37
CA TYR A 231 11.44 7.45 3.71
C TYR A 231 12.09 8.82 3.81
N PHE A 232 11.35 9.89 3.49
CA PHE A 232 11.81 11.27 3.73
C PHE A 232 12.10 11.50 5.22
N TRP A 233 11.19 11.08 6.09
CA TRP A 233 11.35 11.24 7.54
C TRP A 233 12.59 10.53 8.07
N SER A 234 12.91 9.33 7.58
CA SER A 234 14.14 8.63 7.97
C SER A 234 15.39 9.39 7.52
N TYR A 235 15.38 9.97 6.32
CA TYR A 235 16.49 10.79 5.82
C TYR A 235 16.71 12.04 6.68
N LEU A 236 15.63 12.68 7.13
CA LEU A 236 15.72 13.87 7.98
C LEU A 236 16.31 13.60 9.37
N GLN A 237 16.27 12.34 9.82
CA GLN A 237 16.81 11.90 11.11
C GLN A 237 18.30 11.51 11.07
N THR A 238 18.97 11.66 9.93
CA THR A 238 20.39 11.33 9.78
C THR A 238 21.16 12.41 9.03
N GLU A 239 22.47 12.48 9.26
CA GLU A 239 23.40 13.42 8.60
C GLU A 239 24.04 12.81 7.35
N LYS A 240 23.44 11.76 6.77
CA LYS A 240 24.02 11.06 5.61
C LYS A 240 23.55 11.74 4.33
N ASP A 241 24.48 11.96 3.39
CA ASP A 241 24.15 12.56 2.09
C ASP A 241 23.30 11.64 1.21
N LYS A 242 23.50 10.32 1.32
CA LYS A 242 22.76 9.28 0.60
C LYS A 242 22.41 8.12 1.52
N ILE A 243 21.27 7.48 1.27
CA ILE A 243 20.78 6.34 2.04
C ILE A 243 20.44 5.19 1.09
N SER A 244 20.74 3.96 1.51
CA SER A 244 20.23 2.75 0.88
C SER A 244 19.22 2.10 1.80
N PHE A 245 18.11 1.61 1.24
CA PHE A 245 17.05 0.95 2.01
C PHE A 245 17.04 -0.54 1.72
N ILE A 246 16.89 -1.35 2.77
CA ILE A 246 16.62 -2.78 2.69
C ILE A 246 15.19 -2.99 3.18
N VAL A 247 14.31 -3.48 2.30
CA VAL A 247 12.88 -3.57 2.58
C VAL A 247 12.40 -5.02 2.50
N PRO A 248 12.01 -5.63 3.64
CA PRO A 248 11.28 -6.90 3.65
C PRO A 248 9.98 -6.75 2.85
N SER A 249 9.87 -7.49 1.75
CA SER A 249 8.88 -7.22 0.71
C SER A 249 8.03 -8.45 0.40
N GLY A 250 6.71 -8.25 0.49
CA GLY A 250 5.70 -9.13 -0.12
C GLY A 250 5.12 -8.46 -1.36
N ASN A 251 3.98 -7.80 -1.22
CA ASN A 251 3.23 -7.15 -2.32
C ASN A 251 3.91 -5.94 -3.00
N PHE A 252 5.20 -5.69 -2.77
CA PHE A 252 6.01 -4.62 -3.39
C PHE A 252 5.63 -3.16 -3.07
N GLY A 253 4.52 -2.90 -2.37
CA GLY A 253 4.05 -1.52 -2.13
C GLY A 253 5.01 -0.67 -1.30
N ASN A 254 5.59 -1.25 -0.24
CA ASN A 254 6.51 -0.53 0.65
C ASN A 254 7.77 -0.06 -0.10
N ILE A 255 8.45 -0.96 -0.82
CA ILE A 255 9.65 -0.58 -1.55
C ILE A 255 9.35 0.28 -2.78
N PHE A 256 8.18 0.10 -3.42
CA PHE A 256 7.74 1.01 -4.46
C PHE A 256 7.53 2.43 -3.90
N SER A 257 7.11 2.58 -2.65
CA SER A 257 7.01 3.89 -1.98
C SER A 257 8.38 4.53 -1.73
N ALA A 258 9.42 3.72 -1.49
CA ALA A 258 10.81 4.19 -1.48
C ALA A 258 11.23 4.72 -2.85
N ARG A 259 10.82 4.01 -3.91
CA ARG A 259 11.07 4.43 -5.29
C ARG A 259 10.31 5.71 -5.66
N VAL A 260 9.08 5.87 -5.18
CA VAL A 260 8.34 7.14 -5.27
C VAL A 260 9.14 8.24 -4.57
N ALA A 261 9.65 8.03 -3.36
CA ALA A 261 10.49 9.02 -2.69
C ALA A 261 11.77 9.37 -3.48
N LYS A 262 12.41 8.37 -4.12
CA LYS A 262 13.55 8.59 -5.04
C LYS A 262 13.16 9.45 -6.23
N HIS A 263 12.04 9.17 -6.89
CA HIS A 263 11.52 9.98 -8.00
C HIS A 263 11.20 11.41 -7.57
N MET A 264 10.80 11.60 -6.32
CA MET A 264 10.52 12.92 -5.74
C MET A 264 11.78 13.70 -5.32
N GLY A 265 12.97 13.15 -5.54
CA GLY A 265 14.25 13.82 -5.28
C GLY A 265 14.99 13.35 -4.02
N LEU A 266 14.47 12.38 -3.25
CA LEU A 266 15.19 11.83 -2.10
C LEU A 266 16.49 11.14 -2.57
N PRO A 267 17.67 11.47 -2.00
CA PRO A 267 18.96 10.91 -2.42
C PRO A 267 19.12 9.45 -1.96
N ILE A 268 18.41 8.55 -2.63
CA ILE A 268 18.48 7.11 -2.43
C ILE A 268 19.54 6.52 -3.36
N ASP A 269 20.56 5.90 -2.79
CA ASP A 269 21.59 5.16 -3.54
C ASP A 269 20.99 3.85 -4.08
N ARG A 270 20.71 2.88 -3.20
CA ARG A 270 20.15 1.57 -3.57
C ARG A 270 18.86 1.22 -2.84
N LEU A 271 18.00 0.48 -3.54
CA LEU A 271 16.81 -0.16 -2.98
C LEU A 271 17.00 -1.67 -3.04
N HIS A 272 17.12 -2.30 -1.87
CA HIS A 272 17.30 -3.73 -1.73
C HIS A 272 16.00 -4.39 -1.32
N ILE A 273 15.64 -5.44 -2.06
CA ILE A 273 14.46 -6.26 -1.80
C ILE A 273 14.90 -7.47 -1.02
N SER A 274 14.26 -7.71 0.11
CA SER A 274 14.44 -8.92 0.90
C SER A 274 13.13 -9.71 0.90
N THR A 275 13.18 -10.95 0.44
CA THR A 275 12.07 -11.90 0.47
C THR A 275 12.37 -13.03 1.46
N ASN A 276 11.33 -13.75 1.85
CA ASN A 276 11.48 -15.07 2.48
C ASN A 276 11.51 -16.14 1.38
N GLN A 277 11.19 -17.40 1.74
CA GLN A 277 11.10 -18.53 0.81
C GLN A 277 10.13 -18.29 -0.36
N ASN A 278 9.14 -17.40 -0.20
CA ASN A 278 8.23 -16.98 -1.27
C ASN A 278 8.90 -15.88 -2.10
N ASP A 279 9.78 -16.30 -3.00
CA ASP A 279 10.88 -15.51 -3.55
C ASP A 279 10.63 -14.95 -4.96
N ILE A 280 9.36 -14.82 -5.40
CA ILE A 280 9.04 -14.39 -6.77
C ILE A 280 9.78 -13.09 -7.17
N LEU A 281 9.89 -12.13 -6.25
CA LEU A 281 10.62 -10.87 -6.50
C LEU A 281 12.13 -11.10 -6.69
N HIS A 282 12.73 -12.01 -5.92
CA HIS A 282 14.13 -12.37 -6.09
C HIS A 282 14.37 -12.96 -7.48
N ARG A 283 13.58 -13.97 -7.88
CA ARG A 283 13.71 -14.63 -9.20
C ARG A 283 13.47 -13.69 -10.37
N ILE A 284 12.55 -12.72 -10.24
CA ILE A 284 12.35 -11.68 -11.25
C ILE A 284 13.63 -10.83 -11.41
N ILE A 285 14.22 -10.38 -10.31
CA ILE A 285 15.36 -9.45 -10.36
C ILE A 285 16.64 -10.16 -10.75
N SER A 286 16.86 -11.38 -10.27
CA SER A 286 18.09 -12.12 -10.54
C SER A 286 18.08 -12.84 -11.88
N GLN A 287 16.91 -13.25 -12.38
CA GLN A 287 16.78 -14.16 -13.54
C GLN A 287 15.71 -13.73 -14.55
N GLY A 288 14.94 -12.67 -14.29
CA GLY A 288 13.80 -12.27 -15.12
C GLY A 288 12.57 -13.16 -14.98
N GLN A 289 12.57 -14.14 -14.08
CA GLN A 289 11.52 -15.17 -14.01
C GLN A 289 10.38 -14.76 -13.08
N MET A 290 9.26 -14.34 -13.68
CA MET A 290 8.00 -14.09 -12.97
C MET A 290 7.11 -15.33 -13.05
N THR A 291 7.33 -16.31 -12.17
CA THR A 291 6.55 -17.57 -12.14
C THR A 291 5.84 -17.75 -10.81
N MET A 292 4.54 -18.08 -10.85
CA MET A 292 3.75 -18.41 -9.66
C MET A 292 4.14 -19.78 -9.12
N ASN A 293 4.62 -19.81 -7.88
CA ASN A 293 4.86 -21.06 -7.15
C ASN A 293 3.76 -21.28 -6.11
N LYS A 294 3.73 -22.47 -5.50
CA LYS A 294 2.91 -22.71 -4.31
C LYS A 294 3.46 -21.88 -3.17
N VAL A 295 2.58 -21.27 -2.38
CA VAL A 295 2.99 -20.49 -1.21
C VAL A 295 3.48 -21.43 -0.11
N GLU A 296 4.65 -21.13 0.44
CA GLU A 296 5.20 -21.79 1.62
C GLU A 296 4.90 -20.96 2.87
N HIS A 297 4.51 -21.63 3.95
CA HIS A 297 4.31 -20.96 5.24
C HIS A 297 5.66 -20.69 5.91
N THR A 298 5.91 -19.44 6.28
CA THR A 298 7.19 -19.02 6.87
C THR A 298 6.98 -18.34 8.23
N PHE A 299 8.09 -17.96 8.87
CA PHE A 299 8.06 -17.12 10.08
C PHE A 299 7.68 -15.66 9.82
N SER A 300 7.60 -15.24 8.55
CA SER A 300 7.20 -13.89 8.14
C SER A 300 5.94 -13.95 7.25
N PRO A 301 4.78 -14.38 7.78
CA PRO A 301 3.60 -14.73 6.99
C PRO A 301 3.01 -13.57 6.18
N SER A 302 3.26 -12.32 6.57
CA SER A 302 2.86 -11.13 5.80
C SER A 302 3.62 -10.95 4.49
N MET A 303 4.68 -11.74 4.26
CA MET A 303 5.47 -11.81 3.03
C MET A 303 5.20 -13.09 2.24
N ASP A 304 4.38 -14.02 2.74
CA ASP A 304 4.01 -15.26 2.06
C ASP A 304 3.04 -14.96 0.92
N ILE A 305 3.59 -14.60 -0.25
CA ILE A 305 2.84 -14.17 -1.42
C ILE A 305 3.11 -15.06 -2.64
N GLN A 306 2.08 -15.27 -3.45
CA GLN A 306 2.22 -15.92 -4.75
C GLN A 306 2.58 -14.93 -5.87
N VAL A 307 2.07 -13.70 -5.77
CA VAL A 307 2.26 -12.63 -6.76
C VAL A 307 2.44 -11.31 -6.01
N ALA A 308 3.42 -10.52 -6.42
CA ALA A 308 3.66 -9.21 -5.84
C ALA A 308 2.79 -8.14 -6.51
N SER A 309 1.64 -7.82 -5.91
CA SER A 309 0.59 -7.02 -6.58
C SER A 309 1.08 -5.66 -7.11
N ASN A 310 1.94 -4.94 -6.38
CA ASN A 310 2.43 -3.62 -6.81
C ASN A 310 3.63 -3.68 -7.76
N PHE A 311 4.16 -4.87 -8.06
CA PHE A 311 5.27 -5.00 -9.01
C PHE A 311 4.87 -4.58 -10.43
N GLU A 312 3.58 -4.63 -10.76
CA GLU A 312 3.05 -4.09 -12.02
C GLU A 312 3.39 -2.60 -12.21
N ARG A 313 3.44 -1.80 -11.14
CA ARG A 313 3.87 -0.40 -11.22
C ARG A 313 5.34 -0.27 -11.64
N GLN A 314 6.19 -1.15 -11.12
CA GLN A 314 7.60 -1.21 -11.49
C GLN A 314 7.80 -1.67 -12.92
N LEU A 315 7.05 -2.70 -13.36
CA LEU A 315 7.04 -3.14 -14.76
C LEU A 315 6.65 -1.98 -15.68
N PHE A 316 5.58 -1.25 -15.36
CA PHE A 316 5.12 -0.12 -16.17
C PHE A 316 6.23 0.91 -16.42
N GLU A 317 6.99 1.28 -15.38
CA GLU A 317 8.13 2.18 -15.54
C GLU A 317 9.26 1.58 -16.40
N ILE A 318 9.56 0.28 -16.24
CA ILE A 318 10.62 -0.39 -17.02
C ILE A 318 10.25 -0.52 -18.49
N PHE A 319 8.96 -0.71 -18.78
CA PHE A 319 8.42 -0.68 -20.13
C PHE A 319 8.17 0.76 -20.63
N ASN A 320 8.86 1.76 -20.08
CA ASN A 320 8.79 3.17 -20.48
C ASN A 320 7.36 3.72 -20.47
N ASN A 321 6.58 3.37 -19.45
CA ASN A 321 5.19 3.78 -19.27
C ASN A 321 4.26 3.36 -20.43
N ASN A 322 4.57 2.23 -21.10
CA ASN A 322 3.76 1.68 -22.19
C ASN A 322 2.68 0.72 -21.68
N SER A 323 1.42 1.13 -21.78
CA SER A 323 0.30 0.30 -21.30
C SER A 323 0.08 -0.97 -22.10
N ASN A 324 0.33 -0.96 -23.41
CA ASN A 324 0.15 -2.14 -24.25
C ASN A 324 1.11 -3.26 -23.82
N SER A 325 2.36 -2.91 -23.53
CA SER A 325 3.34 -3.87 -23.01
C SER A 325 2.89 -4.50 -21.69
N ILE A 326 2.32 -3.73 -20.77
CA ILE A 326 1.80 -4.26 -19.51
C ILE A 326 0.58 -5.16 -19.73
N VAL A 327 -0.34 -4.77 -20.61
CA VAL A 327 -1.48 -5.62 -20.96
C VAL A 327 -1.02 -6.98 -21.49
N ASP A 328 -0.02 -7.00 -22.37
CA ASP A 328 0.51 -8.24 -22.95
C ASP A 328 1.22 -9.10 -21.90
N VAL A 329 2.11 -8.51 -21.09
CA VAL A 329 2.81 -9.20 -19.99
C VAL A 329 1.82 -9.82 -19.01
N MET A 330 0.82 -9.04 -18.57
CA MET A 330 -0.15 -9.49 -17.59
C MET A 330 -1.09 -10.55 -18.17
N ARG A 331 -1.45 -10.46 -19.45
CA ARG A 331 -2.24 -11.50 -20.15
C ARG A 331 -1.46 -12.81 -20.24
N GLU A 332 -0.20 -12.76 -20.66
CA GLU A 332 0.66 -13.95 -20.78
C GLU A 332 0.87 -14.60 -19.41
N PHE A 333 1.20 -13.79 -18.39
CA PHE A 333 1.37 -14.27 -17.02
C PHE A 333 0.09 -14.93 -16.47
N GLN A 334 -1.10 -14.35 -16.73
CA GLN A 334 -2.37 -14.93 -16.27
C GLN A 334 -2.66 -16.29 -16.92
N ASN A 335 -2.36 -16.43 -18.21
CA ASN A 335 -2.59 -17.65 -18.98
C ASN A 335 -1.59 -18.75 -18.60
N ASN A 336 -0.31 -18.40 -18.50
CA ASN A 336 0.78 -19.38 -18.34
C ASN A 336 1.20 -19.58 -16.88
N LYS A 337 0.70 -18.75 -15.95
CA LYS A 337 1.20 -18.64 -14.57
C LYS A 337 2.69 -18.30 -14.48
N SER A 338 3.26 -17.83 -15.60
CA SER A 338 4.68 -17.55 -15.77
C SER A 338 4.89 -16.51 -16.86
N TYR A 339 5.91 -15.68 -16.71
CA TYR A 339 6.43 -14.77 -17.73
C TYR A 339 7.93 -14.59 -17.50
N THR A 340 8.71 -14.49 -18.58
CA THR A 340 10.15 -14.27 -18.51
C THR A 340 10.51 -12.92 -19.13
N LEU A 341 11.07 -12.02 -18.32
CA LEU A 341 11.60 -10.74 -18.77
C LEU A 341 12.86 -10.95 -19.62
N SER A 342 13.03 -10.13 -20.65
CA SER A 342 14.25 -10.17 -21.46
C SER A 342 15.47 -9.68 -20.67
N ASN A 343 16.68 -10.12 -21.07
CA ASN A 343 17.92 -9.67 -20.44
C ASN A 343 18.11 -8.15 -20.46
N SER A 344 17.60 -7.47 -21.51
CA SER A 344 17.61 -6.00 -21.60
C SER A 344 16.77 -5.31 -20.53
N ILE A 345 15.70 -5.96 -20.08
CA ILE A 345 14.83 -5.49 -19.00
C ILE A 345 15.46 -5.78 -17.63
N ILE A 346 16.12 -6.92 -17.48
CA ILE A 346 16.81 -7.28 -16.23
C ILE A 346 17.96 -6.30 -15.93
N SER A 347 18.69 -5.83 -16.95
CA SER A 347 19.83 -4.93 -16.73
C SER A 347 19.46 -3.54 -16.21
N VAL A 348 18.18 -3.15 -16.26
CA VAL A 348 17.68 -1.85 -15.77
C VAL A 348 16.87 -1.95 -14.47
N LEU A 349 16.67 -3.18 -13.96
CA LEU A 349 16.12 -3.47 -12.63
C LEU A 349 17.20 -3.32 -11.56
#